data_AF-A0A2E8WVV7-F1
#
_entry.id   AF-A0A2E8WVV7-F1
#
_cell.length_a   1.000
_cell.length_b   1.000
_cell.length_c   1.000
_cell.angle_alpha   90.00
_cell.angle_beta   90.00
_cell.angle_gamma   90.00
#
_symmetry.space_group_name_H-M   'P 1'
#
loop_
_entity.id
_entity.type
_entity.pdbx_description
1 polymer ?
#
loop_
_entity_poly.entity_id
_entity_poly.type
_entity_poly.pdbx_seq_one_letter_code
_entity_poly.pdbx_strand_id
1 'polypeptide(L)'
;MKIIIVILISFLYSCSLDNDLIDYYNDCNDTEIEFKTSSIFLENNLHKFPMKVYVAENQRQYERGLMCIRNLPEEIDGMIFNYELEQNNAFWMYKTYIPLS
;
A
#
# COMPACT_ATOMS: atom_id res chain seq x y z
N MET A 1 -18.43 0.71 34.96
CA MET A 1 -18.30 -0.01 33.67
C MET A 1 -18.77 0.82 32.46
N LYS A 2 -19.93 1.50 32.49
CA LYS A 2 -20.42 2.33 31.36
C LYS A 2 -19.53 3.55 31.01
N ILE A 3 -18.93 4.22 32.01
CA ILE A 3 -18.07 5.40 31.77
C ILE A 3 -16.78 5.02 31.02
N ILE A 4 -16.18 3.88 31.36
CA ILE A 4 -14.96 3.39 30.70
C ILE A 4 -15.23 3.09 29.21
N ILE A 5 -16.41 2.56 28.89
CA ILE A 5 -16.83 2.27 27.51
C ILE A 5 -17.00 3.56 26.68
N VAL A 6 -17.59 4.62 27.26
CA VAL A 6 -17.78 5.91 26.57
C VAL A 6 -16.44 6.59 26.26
N ILE A 7 -15.47 6.51 27.18
CA ILE A 7 -14.12 7.05 27.00
C ILE A 7 -13.38 6.27 25.89
N LEU A 8 -13.44 4.93 25.90
CA LEU A 8 -12.82 4.10 24.85
C LEU A 8 -13.39 4.39 23.46
N ILE A 9 -14.70 4.55 23.35
CA ILE A 9 -15.37 4.87 22.08
C ILE A 9 -14.91 6.23 21.55
N SER A 10 -14.79 7.25 22.40
CA SER A 10 -14.34 8.58 21.98
C SER A 10 -12.87 8.60 21.52
N PHE A 11 -12.00 7.80 22.13
CA PHE A 11 -10.62 7.63 21.65
C PHE A 11 -10.55 6.96 20.27
N LEU A 12 -11.37 5.92 20.02
CA LEU A 12 -11.39 5.25 18.71
C LEU A 12 -11.89 6.18 17.59
N TYR A 13 -12.90 7.01 17.87
CA TYR A 13 -13.40 7.99 16.89
C TYR A 13 -12.36 9.08 16.55
N SER A 14 -11.52 9.48 17.51
CA SER A 14 -10.47 10.47 17.25
C SER A 14 -9.43 9.97 16.25
N CYS A 15 -9.05 8.69 16.30
CA CYS A 15 -8.07 8.13 15.36
C CYS A 15 -8.62 8.01 13.93
N SER A 16 -9.91 7.70 13.77
CA SER A 16 -10.53 7.64 12.44
C SER A 16 -10.56 9.02 11.77
N LEU A 17 -10.94 10.06 12.52
CA LEU A 17 -11.03 11.44 12.01
C LEU A 17 -9.67 11.97 11.51
N ASP A 18 -8.58 11.62 12.20
CA ASP A 18 -7.22 12.06 11.82
C ASP A 18 -6.79 11.44 10.48
N ASN A 19 -7.08 10.15 10.26
CA ASN A 19 -6.79 9.48 9.00
C ASN A 19 -7.57 10.09 7.82
N ASP A 20 -8.86 10.36 8.00
CA ASP A 20 -9.70 10.97 6.97
C ASP A 20 -9.19 12.37 6.57
N LEU A 21 -8.71 13.13 7.56
CA LEU A 21 -8.12 14.45 7.32
C LEU A 21 -6.80 14.35 6.54
N ILE A 22 -5.94 13.41 6.90
CA ILE A 22 -4.68 13.15 6.19
C ILE A 22 -4.98 12.76 4.73
N ASP A 23 -5.94 11.88 4.50
CA ASP A 23 -6.29 11.43 3.16
C ASP A 23 -6.91 12.54 2.31
N TYR A 24 -7.71 13.42 2.92
CA TYR A 24 -8.22 14.64 2.28
C TYR A 24 -7.08 15.59 1.85
N TYR A 25 -6.12 15.89 2.74
CA TYR A 25 -5.00 16.77 2.39
C TYR A 25 -4.03 16.16 1.38
N ASN A 26 -3.89 14.84 1.39
CA ASN A 26 -3.06 14.11 0.46
C ASN A 26 -3.80 13.76 -0.85
N ASP A 27 -5.04 14.20 -1.03
CA ASP A 27 -5.86 13.87 -2.20
C ASP A 27 -5.87 12.36 -2.51
N CYS A 28 -5.97 11.55 -1.45
CA CYS A 28 -5.99 10.09 -1.50
C CYS A 28 -7.35 9.51 -1.91
N ASN A 29 -8.21 10.33 -2.51
CA ASN A 29 -9.52 9.94 -3.03
C ASN A 29 -9.44 9.28 -4.42
N ASP A 30 -8.23 9.07 -4.95
CA ASP A 30 -7.99 8.46 -6.25
C ASP A 30 -8.36 6.96 -6.23
N THR A 31 -9.61 6.69 -6.58
CA THR A 31 -10.22 5.36 -6.63
C THR A 31 -9.94 4.60 -7.93
N GLU A 32 -9.19 5.15 -8.88
CA GLU A 32 -9.27 4.68 -10.27
C GLU A 32 -8.11 3.79 -10.74
N ILE A 33 -6.97 3.77 -10.06
CA ILE A 33 -5.82 2.98 -10.52
C ILE A 33 -5.91 1.55 -9.97
N GLU A 34 -6.49 0.66 -10.79
CA GLU A 34 -6.52 -0.79 -10.54
C GLU A 34 -5.17 -1.44 -10.93
N PHE A 35 -4.69 -2.34 -10.08
CA PHE A 35 -3.52 -3.17 -10.34
C PHE A 35 -3.94 -4.61 -10.58
N LYS A 36 -3.32 -5.24 -11.59
CA LYS A 36 -3.42 -6.69 -11.73
C LYS A 36 -2.67 -7.37 -10.59
N THR A 37 -3.06 -8.60 -10.27
CA THR A 37 -2.30 -9.45 -9.35
C THR A 37 -1.59 -10.57 -10.09
N SER A 38 -0.44 -10.99 -9.58
CA SER A 38 0.33 -12.10 -10.12
C SER A 38 0.94 -12.93 -8.99
N SER A 39 1.05 -14.24 -9.21
CA SER A 39 1.78 -15.13 -8.32
C SER A 39 3.21 -15.30 -8.83
N ILE A 40 4.18 -14.98 -7.99
CA ILE A 40 5.61 -15.05 -8.28
C ILE A 40 6.33 -15.96 -7.29
N PHE A 41 7.60 -16.25 -7.57
CA PHE A 41 8.48 -16.94 -6.62
C PHE A 41 9.75 -16.13 -6.44
N LEU A 42 10.07 -15.80 -5.17
CA LEU A 42 11.40 -15.34 -4.80
C LEU A 42 12.25 -16.58 -4.54
N GLU A 43 13.25 -16.81 -5.36
CA GLU A 43 14.03 -18.04 -5.34
C GLU A 43 15.52 -17.74 -5.17
N ASN A 44 16.17 -18.50 -4.28
CA ASN A 44 17.61 -18.63 -4.20
C ASN A 44 17.99 -20.12 -4.27
N ASN A 45 19.28 -20.44 -4.19
CA ASN A 45 19.76 -21.82 -4.34
C ASN A 45 19.23 -22.82 -3.29
N LEU A 46 18.63 -22.34 -2.18
CA LEU A 46 18.20 -23.15 -1.05
C LEU A 46 16.69 -23.10 -0.81
N HIS A 47 16.04 -22.00 -1.19
CA HIS A 47 14.65 -21.72 -0.85
C HIS A 47 13.91 -21.13 -2.03
N LYS A 48 12.63 -21.52 -2.13
CA LYS A 48 11.66 -20.95 -3.05
C LYS A 48 10.47 -20.45 -2.23
N PHE A 49 10.25 -19.15 -2.25
CA PHE A 49 9.20 -18.49 -1.48
C PHE A 49 8.10 -18.00 -2.43
N PRO A 50 6.87 -18.56 -2.37
CA PRO A 50 5.75 -18.06 -3.17
C PRO A 50 5.30 -16.71 -2.64
N MET A 51 4.97 -15.79 -3.54
CA MET A 51 4.37 -14.50 -3.21
C MET A 51 3.24 -14.17 -4.18
N LYS A 52 2.23 -13.46 -3.71
CA LYS A 52 1.19 -12.87 -4.55
C LYS A 52 1.33 -11.34 -4.48
N VAL A 53 1.51 -10.71 -5.62
CA VAL A 53 1.87 -9.29 -5.70
C VAL A 53 0.93 -8.54 -6.64
N TYR A 54 0.80 -7.23 -6.42
CA TYR A 54 0.33 -6.32 -7.44
C TYR A 54 1.39 -6.14 -8.54
N VAL A 55 0.93 -5.88 -9.77
CA VAL A 55 1.80 -5.58 -10.91
C VAL A 55 1.48 -4.19 -11.41
N ALA A 56 2.47 -3.30 -11.34
CA ALA A 56 2.45 -2.03 -12.05
C ALA A 56 3.05 -2.24 -13.44
N GLU A 57 2.36 -1.77 -14.49
CA GLU A 57 2.70 -2.02 -15.91
C GLU A 57 2.85 -0.73 -16.73
N ASN A 58 2.42 0.43 -16.20
CA ASN A 58 2.46 1.70 -16.93
C ASN A 58 2.86 2.87 -16.03
N GLN A 59 3.20 4.00 -16.64
CA GLN A 59 3.72 5.18 -15.93
C GLN A 59 2.82 5.65 -14.77
N ARG A 60 1.50 5.65 -14.96
CA ARG A 60 0.57 6.05 -13.89
C ARG A 60 0.62 5.06 -12.72
N GLN A 61 0.65 3.76 -13.01
CA GLN A 61 0.79 2.72 -11.99
C GLN A 61 2.16 2.78 -11.29
N TYR A 62 3.24 3.11 -12.01
CA TYR A 62 4.57 3.30 -11.42
C TYR A 62 4.63 4.48 -10.47
N GLU A 63 4.12 5.64 -10.90
CA GLU A 63 4.07 6.85 -10.07
C GLU A 63 3.16 6.67 -8.86
N ARG A 64 2.06 5.93 -9.03
CA ARG A 64 1.07 5.67 -7.99
C ARG A 64 1.57 4.71 -6.91
N GLY A 65 2.31 3.67 -7.29
CA GLY A 65 2.85 2.65 -6.39
C GLY A 65 1.87 2.23 -5.29
N LEU A 66 2.35 2.20 -4.04
CA LEU A 66 1.56 1.89 -2.85
C LEU A 66 1.14 3.14 -2.06
N MET A 67 1.08 4.32 -2.70
CA MET A 67 0.63 5.55 -2.03
C MET A 67 -0.77 5.39 -1.44
N CYS A 68 -1.09 6.09 -0.36
CA CYS A 68 -2.40 6.07 0.27
C CYS A 68 -2.91 4.68 0.72
N ILE A 69 -2.08 3.63 0.66
CA ILE A 69 -2.43 2.29 1.14
C ILE A 69 -1.94 2.18 2.58
N ARG A 70 -2.89 2.01 3.51
CA ARG A 70 -2.61 1.85 4.95
C ARG A 70 -2.31 0.41 5.34
N ASN A 71 -2.94 -0.54 4.66
CA ASN A 71 -2.72 -1.97 4.83
C ASN A 71 -2.88 -2.63 3.47
N LEU A 72 -1.98 -3.55 3.13
CA LEU A 72 -2.20 -4.46 2.01
C LEU A 72 -3.28 -5.48 2.40
N PRO A 73 -4.09 -5.96 1.44
CA PRO A 73 -4.92 -7.14 1.68
C PRO A 73 -4.07 -8.32 2.16
N GLU A 74 -4.62 -9.17 3.03
CA GLU A 74 -3.86 -10.26 3.67
C GLU A 74 -3.26 -11.24 2.65
N GLU A 75 -3.88 -11.39 1.49
CA GLU A 75 -3.42 -12.24 0.40
C GLU A 75 -2.40 -11.58 -0.54
N ILE A 76 -2.02 -10.32 -0.31
CA ILE A 76 -1.06 -9.58 -1.15
C ILE A 76 0.20 -9.26 -0.35
N ASP A 77 1.32 -9.79 -0.82
CA ASP A 77 2.63 -9.65 -0.17
C ASP A 77 3.37 -8.37 -0.59
N GLY A 78 2.98 -7.73 -1.69
CA GLY A 78 3.66 -6.52 -2.16
C GLY A 78 3.32 -6.12 -3.60
N MET A 79 4.25 -5.43 -4.26
CA MET A 79 4.10 -4.94 -5.63
C MET A 79 5.41 -5.14 -6.43
N ILE A 80 5.28 -5.53 -7.70
CA ILE A 80 6.36 -5.51 -8.69
C ILE A 80 6.10 -4.41 -9.72
N PHE A 81 7.18 -3.73 -10.10
CA PHE A 81 7.21 -2.73 -11.17
C PHE A 81 7.79 -3.39 -12.43
N ASN A 82 6.96 -3.61 -13.46
CA ASN A 82 7.34 -4.35 -14.65
C ASN A 82 7.84 -3.43 -15.78
N TYR A 83 9.08 -2.95 -15.68
CA TYR A 83 9.68 -2.11 -16.72
C TYR A 83 10.14 -2.94 -17.93
N GLU A 84 9.74 -2.52 -19.15
CA GLU A 84 10.18 -3.15 -20.40
C GLU A 84 11.68 -2.93 -20.70
N LEU A 85 12.23 -1.83 -20.18
CA LEU A 85 13.62 -1.42 -20.36
C LEU A 85 14.24 -1.11 -19.00
N GLU A 86 15.57 -1.24 -18.91
CA GLU A 86 16.32 -0.80 -17.74
C GLU A 86 16.03 0.68 -17.43
N GLN A 87 15.74 0.98 -16.17
CA GLN A 87 15.39 2.32 -15.72
C GLN A 87 16.48 2.90 -14.85
N ASN A 88 16.80 4.18 -15.06
CA ASN A 88 17.61 4.98 -14.15
C ASN A 88 16.70 5.85 -13.24
N ASN A 89 15.64 5.24 -12.72
CA ASN A 89 14.65 5.92 -11.88
C ASN A 89 14.93 5.61 -10.41
N ALA A 90 14.62 6.57 -9.53
CA ALA A 90 14.64 6.37 -8.10
C ALA A 90 13.23 6.14 -7.58
N PHE A 91 13.12 5.36 -6.49
CA PHE A 91 11.89 5.24 -5.73
C PHE A 91 11.85 6.31 -4.64
N TRP A 92 10.64 6.73 -4.29
CA TRP A 92 10.38 7.61 -3.16
C TRP A 92 9.19 7.09 -2.35
N MET A 93 9.06 7.59 -1.13
CA MET A 93 8.00 7.18 -0.19
C MET A 93 6.91 8.25 -0.05
N TYR A 94 6.80 9.15 -1.04
CA TYR A 94 5.79 10.21 -1.01
C TYR A 94 4.40 9.59 -0.87
N LYS A 95 3.64 9.97 0.17
CA LYS A 95 2.30 9.45 0.50
C LYS A 95 2.21 7.92 0.70
N THR A 96 3.32 7.20 0.87
CA THR A 96 3.29 5.77 1.21
C THR A 96 3.24 5.62 2.73
N TYR A 97 2.14 5.09 3.26
CA TYR A 97 1.90 5.03 4.70
C TYR A 97 2.48 3.79 5.38
N ILE A 98 2.79 2.74 4.60
CA ILE A 98 3.44 1.52 5.08
C ILE A 98 4.95 1.57 4.81
N PRO A 99 5.80 1.09 5.75
CA PRO A 99 7.21 0.92 5.47
C PRO A 99 7.43 -0.17 4.42
N LEU A 100 8.41 0.02 3.55
CA LEU A 100 8.78 -0.93 2.49
C LEU A 100 10.24 -1.37 2.66
N SER A 101 10.54 -2.58 2.19
CA SER A 101 11.85 -3.25 2.29
C SER A 101 12.48 -3.51 0.93
#